data_AF-A0A9X2GGE0-F1
#
_entry.id   AF-A0A9X2GGE0-F1
#
_cell.length_a   1.000
_cell.length_b   1.000
_cell.length_c   1.000
_cell.angle_alpha   90.00
_cell.angle_beta   90.00
_cell.angle_gamma   90.00
#
_symmetry.space_group_name_H-M   'P 1'
#
loop_
_entity.id
_entity.type
_entity.pdbx_description
1 polymer ?
#
loop_
_entity_poly.entity_id
_entity_poly.type
_entity_poly.pdbx_seq_one_letter_code
_entity_poly.pdbx_strand_id
1 'polypeptide(L)'
;MAGLLAKLMGTCLAVLVTSLTMPLQAEAVTAPLRVSPEEFDSRVAYCLSEDRRDELVEAANNLKVGTPIPVPSPPHPSPTDTRIRIGDKEFGLEDWPTGNSIAFKRVCGALIRTDPDQRLPSSSFWSGLFGGMIPVIIGGLLTLFAATRTLRRDRIAQVGTELRAAAIAYRRAATQHIAAQTDPTKNSRDEDGELASTQMALEGQLWAIRGLRLHGAALADELLQRLTAEGHAPWGKPAEWRAEGQKNRLEEFKKERTKAVEREVQVAFDVVLACERALPRPHWLMRRKRISDGRS
;
A
#
# COMPACT_ATOMS: atom_id res chain seq x y z
N MET A 1 47.13 15.38 11.60
CA MET A 1 45.71 15.17 11.98
C MET A 1 44.77 14.95 10.78
N ALA A 2 45.25 14.42 9.64
CA ALA A 2 44.40 14.17 8.45
C ALA A 2 44.06 12.67 8.24
N GLY A 3 44.65 11.76 9.02
CA GLY A 3 44.49 10.31 8.81
C GLY A 3 43.37 9.61 9.60
N LEU A 4 42.69 10.33 10.51
CA LEU A 4 41.71 9.72 11.43
C LEU A 4 40.26 9.80 10.94
N LEU A 5 39.95 10.69 9.99
CA LEU A 5 38.61 10.83 9.41
C LEU A 5 38.30 9.79 8.32
N ALA A 6 39.32 9.25 7.64
CA ALA A 6 39.11 8.24 6.59
C ALA A 6 38.73 6.85 7.14
N LYS A 7 39.09 6.53 8.39
CA LYS A 7 38.78 5.23 9.01
C LYS A 7 37.36 5.12 9.56
N LEU A 8 36.65 6.22 9.78
CA LEU A 8 35.28 6.21 10.33
C LEU A 8 34.18 6.09 9.25
N MET A 9 34.47 6.37 7.98
CA MET A 9 33.49 6.18 6.90
C MET A 9 33.43 4.74 6.35
N GLY A 10 34.45 3.91 6.62
CA GLY A 10 34.52 2.54 6.09
C GLY A 10 33.68 1.49 6.84
N THR A 11 33.29 1.75 8.09
CA THR A 11 32.66 0.72 8.95
C THR A 11 31.14 0.80 9.03
N CYS A 12 30.49 1.84 8.50
CA CYS A 12 29.02 1.91 8.47
C CYS A 12 28.38 1.13 7.31
N LEU A 13 29.15 0.73 6.28
CA LEU A 13 28.61 0.06 5.09
C LEU A 13 28.57 -1.47 5.18
N ALA A 14 29.23 -2.08 6.16
CA ALA A 14 29.31 -3.54 6.27
C ALA A 14 28.19 -4.21 7.10
N VAL A 15 27.31 -3.44 7.76
CA VAL A 15 26.28 -3.99 8.67
C VAL A 15 24.89 -4.10 8.01
N LEU A 16 24.72 -3.65 6.76
CA LEU A 16 23.40 -3.58 6.10
C LEU A 16 23.05 -4.75 5.16
N VAL A 17 23.86 -5.81 5.05
CA VAL A 17 23.66 -6.87 4.02
C VAL A 17 23.15 -8.22 4.56
N THR A 18 23.07 -8.42 5.89
CA THR A 18 22.82 -9.78 6.45
C THR A 18 21.42 -10.07 7.01
N SER A 19 20.39 -9.24 6.79
CA SER A 19 19.09 -9.41 7.48
C SER A 19 17.86 -9.71 6.61
N LEU A 20 18.00 -10.23 5.38
CA LEU A 20 16.86 -10.52 4.50
C LEU A 20 16.82 -11.98 4.01
N THR A 21 16.71 -12.92 4.94
CA THR A 21 16.23 -14.28 4.65
C THR A 21 15.30 -14.73 5.76
N MET A 22 14.03 -14.31 5.69
CA MET A 22 12.95 -14.98 6.41
C MET A 22 12.14 -15.83 5.43
N PRO A 23 11.93 -17.12 5.70
CA PRO A 23 11.13 -17.98 4.84
C PRO A 23 9.65 -17.63 5.03
N LEU A 24 9.00 -17.15 3.96
CA LEU A 24 7.55 -17.06 3.88
C LEU A 24 6.98 -18.49 3.82
N GLN A 25 6.47 -19.00 4.93
CA GLN A 25 5.56 -20.15 4.91
C GLN A 25 4.14 -19.60 4.66
N ALA A 26 3.70 -19.70 3.40
CA ALA A 26 2.33 -19.41 3.00
C ALA A 26 1.49 -20.68 3.20
N GLU A 27 0.72 -20.74 4.27
CA GLU A 27 -0.38 -21.70 4.38
C GLU A 27 -1.49 -21.29 3.41
N ALA A 28 -1.67 -22.08 2.35
CA ALA A 28 -2.70 -21.88 1.34
C ALA A 28 -4.07 -22.26 1.92
N VAL A 29 -4.86 -21.25 2.27
CA VAL A 29 -6.28 -21.43 2.60
C VAL A 29 -7.05 -21.66 1.30
N THR A 30 -7.41 -22.92 1.02
CA THR A 30 -8.25 -23.31 -0.12
C THR A 30 -9.71 -22.96 0.14
N ALA A 31 -10.20 -21.91 -0.53
CA ALA A 31 -11.63 -21.59 -0.56
C ALA A 31 -12.40 -22.46 -1.59
N PRO A 32 -13.65 -22.86 -1.31
CA PRO A 32 -14.44 -23.70 -2.20
C PRO A 32 -14.93 -22.94 -3.46
N LEU A 33 -14.72 -23.55 -4.64
CA LEU A 33 -15.19 -23.08 -5.95
C LEU A 33 -16.73 -23.12 -6.04
N ARG A 34 -17.36 -21.99 -6.36
CA ARG A 34 -18.80 -21.90 -6.70
C ARG A 34 -18.96 -22.14 -8.21
N VAL A 35 -19.68 -23.20 -8.59
CA VAL A 35 -20.07 -23.50 -9.98
C VAL A 35 -21.45 -22.90 -10.24
N SER A 36 -21.70 -22.36 -11.45
CA SER A 36 -23.00 -21.81 -11.82
C SER A 36 -24.07 -22.92 -11.94
N PRO A 37 -25.37 -22.63 -11.69
CA PRO A 37 -26.42 -23.65 -11.72
C PRO A 37 -26.59 -24.33 -13.09
N GLU A 38 -26.50 -23.58 -14.19
CA GLU A 38 -26.68 -24.12 -15.56
C GLU A 38 -25.56 -25.08 -15.98
N GLU A 39 -24.32 -24.82 -15.54
CA GLU A 39 -23.18 -25.73 -15.78
C GLU A 39 -23.23 -27.00 -14.93
N PHE A 40 -24.00 -26.98 -13.84
CA PHE A 40 -24.18 -28.16 -13.00
C PHE A 40 -25.10 -29.18 -13.68
N ASP A 41 -26.20 -28.72 -14.30
CA ASP A 41 -27.20 -29.59 -14.92
C ASP A 41 -26.67 -30.33 -16.16
N SER A 42 -25.87 -29.68 -16.99
CA SER A 42 -25.28 -30.31 -18.18
C SER A 42 -24.24 -31.38 -17.85
N ARG A 43 -23.46 -31.19 -16.78
CA ARG A 43 -22.49 -32.18 -16.29
C ARG A 43 -23.17 -33.38 -15.66
N VAL A 44 -24.26 -33.17 -14.93
CA VAL A 44 -25.06 -34.27 -14.37
C VAL A 44 -25.65 -35.12 -15.50
N ALA A 45 -26.24 -34.50 -16.52
CA ALA A 45 -26.79 -35.21 -17.68
C ALA A 45 -25.72 -36.01 -18.42
N TYR A 46 -24.51 -35.45 -18.59
CA TYR A 46 -23.39 -36.15 -19.21
C TYR A 46 -22.94 -37.38 -18.41
N CYS A 47 -22.69 -37.21 -17.11
CA CYS A 47 -22.21 -38.31 -16.28
C CYS A 47 -23.24 -39.41 -16.05
N LEU A 48 -24.53 -39.13 -16.24
CA LEU A 48 -25.62 -40.11 -16.13
C LEU A 48 -26.09 -40.70 -17.47
N SER A 49 -25.47 -40.32 -18.60
CA SER A 49 -25.78 -40.89 -19.90
C SER A 49 -25.52 -42.40 -19.90
N GLU A 50 -26.36 -43.19 -20.57
CA GLU A 50 -26.31 -44.66 -20.55
C GLU A 50 -24.91 -45.20 -20.86
N ASP A 51 -24.25 -44.65 -21.88
CA ASP A 51 -22.90 -45.06 -22.32
C ASP A 51 -21.78 -44.81 -21.29
N ARG A 52 -22.03 -43.97 -20.28
CA ARG A 52 -21.02 -43.52 -19.30
C ARG A 52 -21.26 -44.04 -17.89
N ARG A 53 -22.37 -44.76 -17.65
CA ARG A 53 -22.75 -45.24 -16.31
C ARG A 53 -21.72 -46.20 -15.72
N ASP A 54 -21.22 -47.13 -16.52
CA ASP A 54 -20.20 -48.08 -16.07
C ASP A 54 -18.89 -47.38 -15.73
N GLU A 55 -18.47 -46.42 -16.56
CA GLU A 55 -17.27 -45.61 -16.31
C GLU A 55 -17.43 -44.72 -15.06
N LEU A 56 -18.63 -44.20 -14.80
CA LEU A 56 -18.94 -43.43 -13.59
C LEU A 56 -18.82 -44.31 -12.34
N VAL A 57 -19.33 -45.54 -12.39
CA VAL A 57 -19.25 -46.53 -11.29
C VAL A 57 -17.80 -46.94 -11.06
N GLU A 58 -17.05 -47.18 -12.13
CA GLU A 58 -15.63 -47.52 -12.05
C GLU A 58 -14.82 -46.36 -11.44
N ALA A 59 -15.08 -45.12 -11.87
CA ALA A 59 -14.46 -43.93 -11.29
C ALA A 59 -14.80 -43.76 -9.81
N ALA A 60 -16.04 -44.08 -9.40
CA ALA A 60 -16.46 -44.04 -8.00
C ALA A 60 -15.65 -45.01 -7.13
N ASN A 61 -15.47 -46.23 -7.65
CA ASN A 61 -14.70 -47.29 -7.01
C ASN A 61 -13.21 -46.94 -6.94
N ASN A 62 -12.63 -46.46 -8.06
CA ASN A 62 -11.22 -46.06 -8.16
C ASN A 62 -10.87 -44.90 -7.21
N LEU A 63 -11.79 -43.94 -7.04
CA LEU A 63 -11.63 -42.83 -6.09
C LEU A 63 -11.96 -43.21 -4.64
N LYS A 64 -12.39 -44.45 -4.38
CA LYS A 64 -12.88 -44.93 -3.08
C LYS A 64 -13.98 -44.04 -2.48
N VAL A 65 -14.81 -43.45 -3.35
CA VAL A 65 -15.92 -42.58 -2.96
C VAL A 65 -17.19 -43.41 -2.73
N GLY A 66 -17.35 -44.51 -3.48
CA GLY A 66 -18.43 -45.46 -3.28
C GLY A 66 -18.07 -46.85 -3.79
N THR A 67 -18.73 -47.86 -3.24
CA THR A 67 -18.54 -49.26 -3.62
C THR A 67 -19.73 -49.70 -4.47
N PRO A 68 -19.51 -50.30 -5.66
CA PRO A 68 -20.61 -50.84 -6.45
C PRO A 68 -21.27 -52.00 -5.72
N ILE A 69 -22.60 -52.02 -5.71
CA ILE A 69 -23.38 -53.15 -5.20
C ILE A 69 -23.92 -53.91 -6.40
N PRO A 70 -23.55 -55.20 -6.59
CA PRO A 70 -24.19 -56.03 -7.60
C PRO A 70 -25.65 -56.24 -7.19
N VAL A 71 -26.58 -55.80 -8.03
CA VAL A 71 -28.00 -56.06 -7.82
C VAL A 71 -28.30 -57.48 -8.29
N PRO A 72 -28.95 -58.33 -7.46
CA PRO A 72 -29.29 -59.69 -7.85
C PRO A 72 -30.27 -59.67 -9.03
N SER A 73 -29.82 -60.12 -10.19
CA SER A 73 -30.57 -60.07 -11.44
C SER A 73 -31.88 -60.90 -11.39
N PRO A 74 -33.05 -60.31 -11.67
CA PRO A 74 -34.13 -61.04 -12.31
C PRO A 74 -33.73 -61.33 -13.79
N PRO A 75 -34.43 -62.23 -14.52
CA PRO A 75 -33.94 -62.85 -15.76
C PRO A 75 -33.54 -61.91 -16.92
N HIS A 76 -33.81 -60.61 -16.82
CA HIS A 76 -33.30 -59.58 -17.72
C HIS A 76 -32.71 -58.42 -16.92
N PRO A 77 -31.37 -58.31 -16.77
CA PRO A 77 -30.76 -57.17 -16.11
C PRO A 77 -30.93 -55.92 -16.99
N SER A 78 -31.57 -54.89 -16.44
CA SER A 78 -31.59 -53.56 -17.05
C SER A 78 -30.32 -52.80 -16.63
N PRO A 79 -29.61 -52.10 -17.53
CA PRO A 79 -28.43 -51.29 -17.19
C PRO A 79 -28.74 -50.12 -16.23
N THR A 80 -30.01 -49.87 -15.93
CA THR A 80 -30.48 -48.90 -14.93
C THR A 80 -30.35 -49.37 -13.48
N ASP A 81 -30.11 -50.65 -13.21
CA ASP A 81 -30.21 -51.18 -11.84
C ASP A 81 -28.91 -51.06 -11.03
N THR A 82 -27.85 -50.44 -11.54
CA THR A 82 -26.59 -50.32 -10.80
C THR A 82 -26.73 -49.36 -9.61
N ARG A 83 -26.36 -49.83 -8.41
CA ARG A 83 -26.38 -49.06 -7.16
C ARG A 83 -24.98 -48.84 -6.61
N ILE A 84 -24.77 -47.69 -5.98
CA ILE A 84 -23.51 -47.34 -5.31
C ILE A 84 -23.75 -47.14 -3.82
N ARG A 85 -22.93 -47.79 -2.99
CA ARG A 85 -22.90 -47.60 -1.55
C ARG A 85 -21.89 -46.51 -1.17
N ILE A 86 -22.33 -45.53 -0.38
CA ILE A 86 -21.48 -44.46 0.15
C ILE A 86 -21.70 -44.39 1.66
N GLY A 87 -20.72 -44.87 2.43
CA GLY A 87 -20.91 -45.13 3.87
C GLY A 87 -22.01 -46.19 4.07
N ASP A 88 -23.01 -45.87 4.88
CA ASP A 88 -24.14 -46.77 5.19
C ASP A 88 -25.36 -46.58 4.28
N LYS A 89 -25.27 -45.72 3.25
CA LYS A 89 -26.39 -45.39 2.35
C LYS A 89 -26.16 -45.93 0.96
N GLU A 90 -27.24 -46.43 0.36
CA GLU A 90 -27.27 -46.90 -1.02
C GLU A 90 -28.00 -45.88 -1.89
N PHE A 91 -27.43 -45.57 -3.04
CA PHE A 91 -28.01 -44.66 -4.02
C PHE A 91 -28.13 -45.37 -5.36
N GLY A 92 -29.27 -45.20 -6.04
CA GLY A 92 -29.33 -45.39 -7.49
C GLY A 92 -28.50 -44.31 -8.18
N LEU A 93 -28.01 -44.58 -9.39
CA LEU A 93 -27.18 -43.63 -10.13
C LEU A 93 -27.91 -42.30 -10.37
N GLU A 94 -29.22 -42.36 -10.65
CA GLU A 94 -30.08 -41.20 -10.90
C GLU A 94 -30.32 -40.36 -9.64
N ASP A 95 -30.39 -40.99 -8.47
CA ASP A 95 -30.64 -40.32 -7.18
C ASP A 95 -29.35 -39.81 -6.52
N TRP A 96 -28.19 -40.23 -7.02
CA TRP A 96 -26.92 -39.88 -6.42
C TRP A 96 -26.59 -38.37 -6.44
N PRO A 97 -26.84 -37.60 -7.52
CA PRO A 97 -26.57 -36.16 -7.54
C PRO A 97 -27.36 -35.38 -6.49
N THR A 98 -28.59 -35.82 -6.17
CA THR A 98 -29.45 -35.16 -5.18
C THR A 98 -29.16 -35.65 -3.77
N GLY A 99 -28.92 -36.96 -3.59
CA GLY A 99 -28.65 -37.57 -2.29
C GLY A 99 -27.25 -37.28 -1.72
N ASN A 100 -26.23 -37.16 -2.58
CA ASN A 100 -24.87 -36.79 -2.17
C ASN A 100 -24.11 -36.06 -3.30
N SER A 101 -24.53 -34.81 -3.53
CA SER A 101 -24.01 -33.98 -4.63
C SER A 101 -22.49 -33.78 -4.61
N ILE A 102 -21.85 -33.76 -3.43
CA ILE A 102 -20.41 -33.53 -3.31
C ILE A 102 -19.63 -34.75 -3.82
N ALA A 103 -20.02 -35.95 -3.39
CA ALA A 103 -19.42 -37.20 -3.85
C ALA A 103 -19.61 -37.37 -5.36
N PHE A 104 -20.84 -37.15 -5.85
CA PHE A 104 -21.18 -37.22 -7.27
C PHE A 104 -20.33 -36.24 -8.10
N LYS A 105 -20.25 -34.96 -7.71
CA LYS A 105 -19.44 -33.94 -8.41
C LYS A 105 -17.97 -34.32 -8.50
N ARG A 106 -17.41 -34.94 -7.45
CA ARG A 106 -16.01 -35.38 -7.41
C ARG A 106 -15.76 -36.51 -8.42
N VAL A 107 -16.66 -37.48 -8.48
CA VAL A 107 -16.54 -38.64 -9.38
C VAL A 107 -16.80 -38.23 -10.83
N CYS A 108 -17.90 -37.53 -11.09
CA CYS A 108 -18.24 -36.99 -12.41
C CYS A 108 -17.13 -36.06 -12.93
N GLY A 109 -16.53 -35.24 -12.07
CA GLY A 109 -15.39 -34.41 -12.44
C GLY A 109 -14.11 -35.18 -12.78
N ALA A 110 -13.92 -36.39 -12.26
CA ALA A 110 -12.82 -37.26 -12.64
C ALA A 110 -13.11 -37.96 -13.97
N LEU A 111 -14.34 -38.43 -14.18
CA LEU A 111 -14.79 -39.04 -15.42
C LEU A 111 -14.67 -38.08 -16.62
N ILE A 112 -15.10 -36.83 -16.46
CA ILE A 112 -14.97 -35.80 -17.51
C ILE A 112 -13.50 -35.54 -17.88
N ARG A 113 -12.56 -35.70 -16.94
CA ARG A 113 -11.12 -35.50 -17.21
C ARG A 113 -10.50 -36.66 -17.98
N THR A 114 -11.10 -37.83 -17.95
CA THR A 114 -10.59 -39.03 -18.64
C THR A 114 -11.12 -39.18 -20.06
N ASP A 115 -12.19 -38.47 -20.44
CA ASP A 115 -12.72 -38.52 -21.80
C ASP A 115 -12.01 -37.54 -22.75
N PRO A 116 -11.27 -38.02 -23.78
CA PRO A 116 -10.56 -37.18 -24.74
C PRO A 116 -11.47 -36.47 -25.74
N ASP A 117 -12.68 -36.98 -26.01
CA ASP A 117 -13.59 -36.46 -27.04
C ASP A 117 -14.51 -35.34 -26.50
N GLN A 118 -14.68 -35.28 -25.17
CA GLN A 118 -15.29 -34.16 -24.45
C GLN A 118 -14.30 -33.05 -24.11
N ARG A 119 -13.33 -32.80 -25.00
CA ARG A 119 -12.76 -31.45 -25.12
C ARG A 119 -13.85 -30.53 -25.67
N LEU A 120 -14.82 -30.18 -24.81
CA LEU A 120 -15.67 -29.00 -24.94
C LEU A 120 -14.83 -27.88 -25.56
N PRO A 121 -15.34 -27.12 -26.55
CA PRO A 121 -14.57 -26.09 -27.23
C PRO A 121 -13.80 -25.31 -26.19
N SER A 122 -12.47 -25.39 -26.29
CA SER A 122 -11.54 -25.10 -25.23
C SER A 122 -11.61 -23.62 -24.83
N SER A 123 -12.55 -23.27 -23.96
CA SER A 123 -12.59 -21.98 -23.28
C SER A 123 -11.78 -22.00 -21.97
N SER A 124 -11.13 -23.13 -21.63
CA SER A 124 -10.54 -23.33 -20.30
C SER A 124 -9.05 -23.69 -20.23
N PHE A 125 -8.29 -23.65 -21.33
CA PHE A 125 -6.81 -23.65 -21.19
C PHE A 125 -6.34 -22.34 -20.51
N TRP A 126 -7.01 -21.23 -20.81
CA TRP A 126 -6.78 -19.97 -20.13
C TRP A 126 -7.32 -19.99 -18.69
N SER A 127 -8.43 -20.65 -18.37
CA SER A 127 -8.98 -20.64 -17.00
C SER A 127 -8.16 -21.46 -16.00
N GLY A 128 -7.47 -22.53 -16.43
CA GLY A 128 -6.55 -23.29 -15.57
C GLY A 128 -5.21 -22.59 -15.35
N LEU A 129 -4.65 -21.99 -16.41
CA LEU A 129 -3.40 -21.22 -16.33
C LEU A 129 -3.60 -19.88 -15.60
N PHE A 130 -4.73 -19.20 -15.84
CA PHE A 130 -5.10 -17.97 -15.13
C PHE A 130 -5.67 -18.27 -13.74
N GLY A 131 -6.35 -19.39 -13.51
CA GLY A 131 -6.87 -19.75 -12.18
C GLY A 131 -5.78 -19.89 -11.13
N GLY A 132 -4.61 -20.42 -11.51
CA GLY A 132 -3.40 -20.46 -10.67
C GLY A 132 -2.57 -19.17 -10.66
N MET A 133 -2.55 -18.42 -11.77
CA MET A 133 -1.81 -17.15 -11.86
C MET A 133 -2.54 -15.96 -11.24
N ILE A 134 -3.87 -15.92 -11.24
CA ILE A 134 -4.66 -14.81 -10.70
C ILE A 134 -4.31 -14.53 -9.23
N PRO A 135 -4.22 -15.53 -8.31
CA PRO A 135 -3.78 -15.28 -6.94
C PRO A 135 -2.35 -14.74 -6.84
N VAL A 136 -1.44 -15.20 -7.71
CA VAL A 136 -0.03 -14.76 -7.73
C VAL A 136 0.09 -13.34 -8.29
N ILE A 137 -0.66 -13.01 -9.34
CA ILE A 137 -0.72 -11.67 -9.94
C ILE A 137 -1.40 -10.70 -8.98
N ILE A 138 -2.50 -11.09 -8.34
CA ILE A 138 -3.18 -10.27 -7.32
C ILE A 138 -2.27 -10.09 -6.10
N GLY A 139 -1.59 -11.15 -5.64
CA GLY A 139 -0.61 -11.08 -4.56
C GLY A 139 0.54 -10.14 -4.90
N GLY A 140 1.10 -10.24 -6.11
CA GLY A 140 2.16 -9.35 -6.61
C GLY A 140 1.70 -7.90 -6.75
N LEU A 141 0.48 -7.67 -7.26
CA LEU A 141 -0.13 -6.33 -7.35
C LEU A 141 -0.42 -5.74 -5.97
N LEU A 142 -0.87 -6.54 -5.00
CA LEU A 142 -1.07 -6.12 -3.62
C LEU A 142 0.26 -5.76 -2.95
N THR A 143 1.32 -6.54 -3.18
CA THR A 143 2.68 -6.22 -2.68
C THR A 143 3.23 -4.97 -3.34
N LEU A 144 3.06 -4.81 -4.65
CA LEU A 144 3.45 -3.59 -5.38
C LEU A 144 2.66 -2.38 -4.88
N PHE A 145 1.37 -2.54 -4.62
CA PHE A 145 0.51 -1.50 -4.07
C PHE A 145 0.87 -1.13 -2.63
N ALA A 146 1.24 -2.13 -1.81
CA ALA A 146 1.77 -1.91 -0.47
C ALA A 146 3.11 -1.15 -0.53
N ALA A 147 4.04 -1.60 -1.37
CA ALA A 147 5.36 -0.98 -1.55
C ALA A 147 5.27 0.46 -2.09
N THR A 148 4.40 0.72 -3.07
CA THR A 148 4.17 2.09 -3.58
C THR A 148 3.56 2.99 -2.51
N ARG A 149 2.69 2.46 -1.64
CA ARG A 149 2.15 3.21 -0.50
C ARG A 149 3.19 3.52 0.57
N THR A 150 4.08 2.57 0.90
CA THR A 150 5.16 2.82 1.87
C THR A 150 6.14 3.84 1.31
N LEU A 151 6.60 3.67 0.07
CA LEU A 151 7.49 4.64 -0.59
C LEU A 151 6.90 6.05 -0.64
N ARG A 152 5.60 6.18 -0.92
CA ARG A 152 4.93 7.48 -0.90
C ARG A 152 4.87 8.08 0.50
N ARG A 153 4.60 7.28 1.54
CA ARG A 153 4.61 7.74 2.93
C ARG A 153 6.00 8.18 3.37
N ASP A 154 7.02 7.39 3.08
CA ASP A 154 8.40 7.67 3.47
C ASP A 154 8.88 8.95 2.79
N ARG A 155 8.55 9.14 1.51
CA ARG A 155 8.84 10.37 0.78
C ARG A 155 8.12 11.59 1.38
N ILE A 156 6.86 11.47 1.77
CA ILE A 156 6.12 12.56 2.42
C ILE A 156 6.73 12.90 3.79
N ALA A 157 7.09 11.88 4.58
CA ALA A 157 7.73 12.07 5.87
C ALA A 157 9.09 12.77 5.72
N GLN A 158 9.90 12.33 4.74
CA GLN A 158 11.20 12.92 4.44
C GLN A 158 11.07 14.39 4.04
N VAL A 159 10.19 14.72 3.08
CA VAL A 159 9.94 16.11 2.67
C VAL A 159 9.44 16.95 3.84
N GLY A 160 8.60 16.40 4.72
CA GLY A 160 8.19 17.09 5.94
C GLY A 160 9.35 17.39 6.89
N THR A 161 10.28 16.44 7.08
CA THR A 161 11.48 16.67 7.90
C THR A 161 12.43 17.69 7.28
N GLU A 162 12.63 17.65 5.97
CA GLU A 162 13.47 18.59 5.23
C GLU A 162 12.88 20.00 5.27
N LEU A 163 11.56 20.14 5.10
CA LEU A 163 10.87 21.44 5.22
C LEU A 163 11.02 22.02 6.63
N ARG A 164 10.85 21.22 7.69
CA ARG A 164 11.07 21.68 9.08
C ARG A 164 12.50 22.17 9.28
N ALA A 165 13.49 21.41 8.79
CA ALA A 165 14.89 21.77 8.90
C ALA A 165 15.19 23.09 8.15
N ALA A 166 14.67 23.23 6.93
CA ALA A 166 14.82 24.45 6.13
C ALA A 166 14.18 25.67 6.80
N ALA A 167 12.96 25.52 7.36
CA ALA A 167 12.28 26.60 8.08
C ALA A 167 13.05 27.05 9.33
N ILE A 168 13.63 26.11 10.09
CA ILE A 168 14.47 26.42 11.25
C ILE A 168 15.76 27.15 10.83
N ALA A 169 16.40 26.68 9.75
CA ALA A 169 17.61 27.31 9.22
C ALA A 169 17.34 28.75 8.75
N TYR A 170 16.26 28.95 7.99
CA TYR A 170 15.82 30.28 7.56
C TYR A 170 15.52 31.19 8.75
N ARG A 171 14.78 30.71 9.77
CA ARG A 171 14.53 31.49 10.99
C ARG A 171 15.82 31.96 11.66
N ARG A 172 16.81 31.07 11.74
CA ARG A 172 18.09 31.35 12.38
C ARG A 172 18.87 32.41 11.59
N ALA A 173 19.01 32.22 10.28
CA ALA A 173 19.69 33.15 9.39
C ALA A 173 19.00 34.52 9.39
N ALA A 174 17.67 34.57 9.32
CA ALA A 174 16.90 35.81 9.38
C ALA A 174 17.12 36.55 10.71
N THR A 175 17.17 35.82 11.84
CA THR A 175 17.45 36.41 13.16
C THR A 175 18.87 36.98 13.24
N GLN A 176 19.85 36.26 12.69
CA GLN A 176 21.25 36.72 12.63
C GLN A 176 21.39 37.96 11.74
N HIS A 177 20.73 37.94 10.58
CA HIS A 177 20.69 39.06 9.65
C HIS A 177 20.04 40.31 10.29
N ILE A 178 18.90 40.17 10.98
CA ILE A 178 18.26 41.26 11.75
C ILE A 178 19.24 41.80 12.81
N ALA A 179 19.92 40.92 13.55
CA ALA A 179 20.88 41.33 14.57
C ALA A 179 22.06 42.11 13.95
N ALA A 180 22.64 41.59 12.86
CA ALA A 180 23.76 42.22 12.16
C ALA A 180 23.40 43.57 11.54
N GLN A 181 22.20 43.72 10.99
CA GLN A 181 21.72 45.02 10.48
C GLN A 181 21.62 46.10 11.58
N THR A 182 21.45 45.66 12.83
CA THR A 182 21.20 46.56 13.97
C THR A 182 22.45 46.78 14.83
N ASP A 183 23.50 46.00 14.61
CA ASP A 183 24.80 46.15 15.26
C ASP A 183 25.76 46.94 14.35
N PRO A 184 26.18 48.15 14.75
CA PRO A 184 27.06 49.00 13.93
C PRO A 184 28.47 48.40 13.74
N THR A 185 28.84 47.40 14.53
CA THR A 185 30.17 46.76 14.46
C THR A 185 30.22 45.56 13.52
N LYS A 186 29.06 45.06 13.07
CA LYS A 186 28.97 43.87 12.21
C LYS A 186 28.73 44.25 10.75
N ASN A 187 29.44 43.54 9.87
CA ASN A 187 29.24 43.65 8.43
C ASN A 187 28.05 42.77 8.04
N SER A 188 26.93 43.38 7.61
CA SER A 188 25.71 42.64 7.23
C SER A 188 25.87 41.83 5.94
N ARG A 189 26.90 42.12 5.14
CA ARG A 189 27.07 41.56 3.79
C ARG A 189 27.27 40.04 3.77
N ASP A 190 27.92 39.49 4.79
CA ASP A 190 28.16 38.04 4.89
C ASP A 190 26.86 37.29 5.29
N GLU A 191 26.02 37.93 6.10
CA GLU A 191 24.72 37.41 6.54
C GLU A 191 23.65 37.46 5.43
N ASP A 192 23.78 38.39 4.47
CA ASP A 192 22.90 38.47 3.28
C ASP A 192 22.94 37.17 2.47
N GLY A 193 24.13 36.60 2.31
CA GLY A 193 24.35 35.35 1.58
C GLY A 193 23.75 34.13 2.30
N GLU A 194 23.91 34.06 3.62
CA GLU A 194 23.33 32.99 4.42
C GLU A 194 21.80 33.05 4.44
N LEU A 195 21.22 34.25 4.59
CA LEU A 195 19.78 34.46 4.51
C LEU A 195 19.22 34.06 3.13
N ALA A 196 19.84 34.53 2.05
CA ALA A 196 19.40 34.19 0.69
C ALA A 196 19.49 32.67 0.42
N SER A 197 20.57 32.02 0.85
CA SER A 197 20.74 30.57 0.64
C SER A 197 19.71 29.74 1.43
N THR A 198 19.42 30.12 2.67
CA THR A 198 18.41 29.42 3.49
C THR A 198 16.99 29.70 3.01
N GLN A 199 16.71 30.90 2.49
CA GLN A 199 15.45 31.22 1.83
C GLN A 199 15.25 30.36 0.56
N MET A 200 16.25 30.30 -0.33
CA MET A 200 16.19 29.44 -1.52
C MET A 200 15.99 27.97 -1.17
N ALA A 201 16.63 27.48 -0.10
CA ALA A 201 16.43 26.11 0.39
C ALA A 201 14.99 25.87 0.88
N LEU A 202 14.41 26.83 1.62
CA LEU A 202 13.01 26.77 2.06
C LEU A 202 12.05 26.77 0.87
N GLU A 203 12.24 27.68 -0.09
CA GLU A 203 11.43 27.75 -1.31
C GLU A 203 11.50 26.44 -2.11
N GLY A 204 12.70 25.87 -2.27
CA GLY A 204 12.91 24.59 -2.95
C GLY A 204 12.08 23.45 -2.32
N GLN A 205 12.00 23.41 -0.99
CA GLN A 205 11.20 22.43 -0.27
C GLN A 205 9.69 22.67 -0.43
N LEU A 206 9.25 23.94 -0.46
CA LEU A 206 7.85 24.28 -0.73
C LEU A 206 7.43 23.89 -2.16
N TRP A 207 8.31 24.09 -3.15
CA TRP A 207 8.09 23.61 -4.53
C TRP A 207 7.99 22.09 -4.60
N ALA A 208 8.81 21.35 -3.83
CA ALA A 208 8.73 19.89 -3.77
C ALA A 208 7.36 19.42 -3.23
N ILE A 209 6.82 20.08 -2.20
CA ILE A 209 5.48 19.79 -1.64
C ILE A 209 4.39 20.04 -2.68
N ARG A 210 4.48 21.15 -3.43
CA ARG A 210 3.55 21.46 -4.53
C ARG A 210 3.58 20.38 -5.62
N GLY A 211 4.77 19.95 -6.03
CA GLY A 211 4.94 18.89 -7.03
C GLY A 211 4.33 17.54 -6.61
N LEU A 212 4.33 17.25 -5.31
CA LEU A 212 3.74 16.04 -4.74
C LEU A 212 2.21 16.10 -4.56
N ARG A 213 1.57 17.25 -4.88
CA ARG A 213 0.11 17.50 -4.72
C ARG A 213 -0.41 17.09 -3.33
N LEU A 214 0.36 17.44 -2.29
CA LEU A 214 0.02 17.10 -0.91
C LEU A 214 -1.06 18.04 -0.35
N HIS A 215 -1.74 17.56 0.70
CA HIS A 215 -2.60 18.43 1.50
C HIS A 215 -1.71 19.48 2.19
N GLY A 216 -1.94 20.76 1.90
CA GLY A 216 -1.05 21.86 2.30
C GLY A 216 -0.43 22.61 1.12
N ALA A 217 -0.62 22.17 -0.13
CA ALA A 217 -0.13 22.88 -1.32
C ALA A 217 -0.61 24.34 -1.38
N ALA A 218 -1.86 24.64 -1.00
CA ALA A 218 -2.37 26.00 -0.97
C ALA A 218 -1.65 26.89 0.07
N LEU A 219 -1.34 26.33 1.25
CA LEU A 219 -0.56 27.02 2.28
C LEU A 219 0.91 27.20 1.85
N ALA A 220 1.46 26.22 1.14
CA ALA A 220 2.79 26.32 0.56
C ALA A 220 2.85 27.39 -0.54
N ASP A 221 1.82 27.51 -1.37
CA ASP A 221 1.69 28.56 -2.39
C ASP A 221 1.55 29.95 -1.75
N GLU A 222 0.76 30.09 -0.69
CA GLU A 222 0.65 31.34 0.08
C GLU A 222 2.00 31.74 0.69
N LEU A 223 2.72 30.79 1.28
CA LEU A 223 4.04 31.04 1.85
C LEU A 223 5.08 31.40 0.77
N LEU A 224 5.07 30.70 -0.37
CA LEU A 224 5.91 31.03 -1.52
C LEU A 224 5.61 32.44 -2.05
N GLN A 225 4.34 32.82 -2.15
CA GLN A 225 3.96 34.18 -2.55
C GLN A 225 4.47 35.23 -1.57
N ARG A 226 4.42 34.97 -0.26
CA ARG A 226 4.97 35.89 0.74
C ARG A 226 6.49 35.99 0.67
N LEU A 227 7.19 34.85 0.63
CA LEU A 227 8.65 34.81 0.54
C LEU A 227 9.15 35.50 -0.74
N THR A 228 8.45 35.35 -1.87
CA THR A 228 8.82 36.01 -3.13
C THR A 228 8.43 37.49 -3.18
N ALA A 229 7.27 37.87 -2.61
CA ALA A 229 6.85 39.27 -2.54
C ALA A 229 7.70 40.08 -1.54
N GLU A 230 8.04 39.51 -0.39
CA GLU A 230 8.78 40.18 0.68
C GLU A 230 10.30 39.98 0.57
N GLY A 231 10.77 38.82 0.14
CA GLY A 231 12.20 38.50 0.02
C GLY A 231 12.92 39.18 -1.15
N HIS A 232 12.19 39.83 -2.06
CA HIS A 232 12.76 40.68 -3.11
C HIS A 232 12.63 42.18 -2.82
N ALA A 233 11.86 42.55 -1.79
CA ALA A 233 11.93 43.92 -1.29
C ALA A 233 13.28 44.06 -0.57
N PRO A 234 14.15 45.00 -0.97
CA PRO A 234 15.38 45.25 -0.22
C PRO A 234 14.98 45.51 1.22
N TRP A 235 15.50 44.71 2.15
CA TRP A 235 15.31 44.91 3.58
C TRP A 235 15.84 46.32 3.86
N GLY A 236 14.91 47.28 3.97
CA GLY A 236 15.19 48.71 3.76
C GLY A 236 16.44 49.14 4.51
N LYS A 237 17.35 49.86 3.86
CA LYS A 237 18.68 50.17 4.39
C LYS A 237 18.54 50.86 5.76
N PRO A 238 18.84 50.18 6.87
CA PRO A 238 18.72 50.78 8.21
C PRO A 238 19.74 51.91 8.42
N ALA A 239 20.70 52.06 7.51
CA ALA A 239 21.76 53.05 7.57
C ALA A 239 21.24 54.48 7.71
N GLU A 240 20.08 54.79 7.12
CA GLU A 240 19.45 56.11 7.20
C GLU A 240 18.74 56.33 8.55
N TRP A 241 18.36 55.24 9.24
CA TRP A 241 17.64 55.25 10.50
C TRP A 241 18.58 55.21 11.73
N ARG A 242 19.90 55.24 11.51
CA ARG A 242 20.89 55.33 12.59
C ARG A 242 21.12 56.76 13.07
N ALA A 243 20.54 57.76 12.39
CA ALA A 243 20.59 59.15 12.84
C ALA A 243 19.90 59.29 14.21
N GLU A 244 20.51 60.09 15.07
CA GLU A 244 20.12 60.30 16.47
C GLU A 244 18.68 60.82 16.54
N GLY A 245 17.74 59.96 16.98
CA GLY A 245 16.29 60.24 16.97
C GLY A 245 15.41 59.11 16.43
N GLN A 246 15.99 58.08 15.81
CA GLN A 246 15.24 56.97 15.21
C GLN A 246 15.37 55.60 15.91
N LYS A 247 15.92 55.55 17.14
CA LYS A 247 16.03 54.30 17.94
C LYS A 247 14.68 53.58 18.10
N ASN A 248 13.60 54.32 18.36
CA ASN A 248 12.26 53.75 18.49
C ASN A 248 11.79 53.08 17.18
N ARG A 249 12.10 53.68 16.03
CA ARG A 249 11.78 53.09 14.71
C ARG A 249 12.60 51.83 14.43
N LEU A 250 13.87 51.80 14.84
CA LEU A 250 14.70 50.61 14.70
C LEU A 250 14.18 49.44 15.54
N GLU A 251 13.76 49.69 16.78
CA GLU A 251 13.16 48.67 17.65
C GLU A 251 11.79 48.20 17.15
N GLU A 252 10.96 49.13 16.64
CA GLU A 252 9.68 48.79 16.01
C GLU A 252 9.88 47.92 14.77
N PHE A 253 10.83 48.28 13.91
CA PHE A 253 11.21 47.50 12.74
C PHE A 253 11.71 46.10 13.11
N LYS A 254 12.62 45.97 14.09
CA LYS A 254 13.07 44.66 14.61
C LYS A 254 11.88 43.80 15.04
N LYS A 255 10.96 44.39 15.81
CA LYS A 255 9.79 43.69 16.34
C LYS A 255 8.84 43.24 15.23
N GLU A 256 8.58 44.09 14.24
CA GLU A 256 7.75 43.75 13.08
C GLU A 256 8.37 42.64 12.25
N ARG A 257 9.68 42.69 12.01
CA ARG A 257 10.40 41.69 11.21
C ARG A 257 10.51 40.34 11.90
N THR A 258 10.87 40.32 13.19
CA THR A 258 10.88 39.07 13.96
C THR A 258 9.49 38.41 13.94
N LYS A 259 8.42 39.19 14.13
CA LYS A 259 7.04 38.67 14.03
C LYS A 259 6.67 38.18 12.62
N ALA A 260 7.18 38.81 11.57
CA ALA A 260 6.97 38.35 10.19
C ALA A 260 7.63 36.97 9.97
N VAL A 261 8.91 36.84 10.33
CA VAL A 261 9.66 35.58 10.25
C VAL A 261 9.00 34.48 11.08
N GLU A 262 8.55 34.79 12.30
CA GLU A 262 7.82 33.83 13.13
C GLU A 262 6.53 33.33 12.47
N ARG A 263 5.77 34.22 11.82
CA ARG A 263 4.56 33.84 11.07
C ARG A 263 4.90 32.96 9.87
N GLU A 264 5.93 33.28 9.10
CA GLU A 264 6.36 32.47 7.94
C GLU A 264 6.77 31.05 8.37
N VAL A 265 7.56 30.96 9.44
CA VAL A 265 8.00 29.69 10.01
C VAL A 265 6.80 28.89 10.53
N GLN A 266 5.85 29.55 11.21
CA GLN A 266 4.64 28.89 11.69
C GLN A 266 3.81 28.32 10.54
N VAL A 267 3.63 29.07 9.45
CA VAL A 267 2.94 28.57 8.24
C VAL A 267 3.67 27.36 7.65
N ALA A 268 5.01 27.36 7.61
CA ALA A 268 5.77 26.19 7.18
C ALA A 268 5.52 24.96 8.07
N PHE A 269 5.45 25.14 9.40
CA PHE A 269 5.07 24.05 10.31
C PHE A 269 3.63 23.56 10.08
N ASP A 270 2.70 24.47 9.82
CA ASP A 270 1.30 24.13 9.54
C ASP A 270 1.16 23.35 8.22
N VAL A 271 1.97 23.66 7.20
CA VAL A 271 2.07 22.86 5.97
C VAL A 271 2.50 21.42 6.28
N VAL A 272 3.51 21.24 7.14
CA VAL A 272 3.98 19.90 7.52
C VAL A 272 2.90 19.14 8.29
N LEU A 273 2.22 19.79 9.24
CA LEU A 273 1.12 19.18 9.99
C LEU A 273 -0.06 18.81 9.08
N ALA A 274 -0.38 19.63 8.07
CA ALA A 274 -1.39 19.31 7.07
C ALA A 274 -1.01 18.07 6.25
N CYS A 275 0.25 17.97 5.83
CA CYS A 275 0.78 16.79 5.13
C CYS A 275 0.69 15.53 6.00
N GLU A 276 1.08 15.62 7.27
CA GLU A 276 1.05 14.49 8.21
C GLU A 276 -0.37 14.01 8.52
N ARG A 277 -1.34 14.93 8.63
CA ARG A 277 -2.76 14.58 8.86
C ARG A 277 -3.40 13.86 7.68
N ALA A 278 -2.94 14.17 6.45
CA ALA A 278 -3.46 13.54 5.24
C ALA A 278 -2.89 12.13 5.00
N LEU A 279 -1.83 11.74 5.71
CA LEU A 279 -1.36 10.36 5.67
C LEU A 279 -2.41 9.46 6.33
N PRO A 280 -2.92 8.43 5.62
CA PRO A 280 -3.91 7.54 6.20
C PRO A 280 -3.33 6.96 7.49
N ARG A 281 -4.04 7.05 8.61
CA ARG A 281 -3.57 6.39 9.83
C ARG A 281 -3.70 4.88 9.65
N PRO A 282 -2.67 4.08 10.01
CA PRO A 282 -2.82 2.64 10.00
C PRO A 282 -4.06 2.24 10.83
N HIS A 283 -5.01 1.54 10.21
CA HIS A 283 -6.28 1.17 10.84
C HIS A 283 -6.09 0.37 12.15
N TRP A 284 -4.97 -0.35 12.28
CA TRP A 284 -4.61 -1.07 13.50
C TRP A 284 -4.30 -0.16 14.70
N LEU A 285 -3.83 1.08 14.47
CA LEU A 285 -3.68 2.08 15.55
C LEU A 285 -5.04 2.58 16.07
N MET A 286 -6.08 2.57 15.24
CA MET A 286 -7.43 2.96 15.68
C MET A 286 -8.15 1.85 16.48
N ARG A 287 -7.77 0.57 16.30
CA ARG A 287 -8.35 -0.54 17.08
C ARG A 287 -7.86 -0.58 18.54
N ARG A 288 -6.59 -0.25 18.81
CA ARG A 288 -6.06 -0.24 20.19
C ARG A 288 -6.74 0.80 21.08
N LYS A 289 -7.07 1.98 20.54
CA LYS A 289 -7.70 3.06 21.33
C LYS A 289 -9.13 2.70 21.77
N ARG A 290 -9.85 1.89 20.98
CA ARG A 290 -11.20 1.44 21.33
C ARG A 290 -11.23 0.39 22.44
N ILE A 291 -10.10 -0.28 22.71
CA ILE A 291 -9.95 -1.24 23.81
C ILE A 291 -9.53 -0.53 25.11
N SER A 292 -8.79 0.60 25.02
CA SER A 292 -8.42 1.38 26.22
C SER A 292 -9.54 2.28 26.73
N ASP A 293 -10.41 2.79 25.85
CA ASP A 293 -11.49 3.73 26.22
C ASP A 293 -12.74 3.04 26.80
N GLY A 294 -12.58 1.82 27.32
CA GLY A 294 -13.56 1.02 28.05
C GLY A 294 -14.87 1.72 28.43
N ARG A 295 -15.82 1.76 27.49
CA ARG A 295 -17.25 1.72 27.79
C ARG A 295 -17.67 0.28 27.64
N SER A 296 -17.44 -0.47 28.71
CA SER A 296 -18.33 -1.56 29.14
C SER A 296 -19.62 -0.95 29.67
#